data_AF-A0AAV2A0C9-F1
#
_entry.id   AF-A0AAV2A0C9-F1
#
_cell.length_a   1.000
_cell.length_b   1.000
_cell.length_c   1.000
_cell.angle_alpha   90.00
_cell.angle_beta   90.00
_cell.angle_gamma   90.00
#
_symmetry.space_group_name_H-M   'P 1'
#
loop_
_entity.id
_entity.type
_entity.pdbx_description
1 polymer ?
#
loop_
_entity_poly.entity_id
_entity_poly.type
_entity_poly.pdbx_seq_one_letter_code
_entity_poly.pdbx_strand_id
1 'polypeptide(L)'
;MAAFSFSLVMCLVAGTVFSNVLYTENESDLRKTLFENYDKLVRPVRDMDDVVVATVGLSPLRIRDVDVKDKTVKLDTWLVLRWQDASLRWVPSENAGLEELSIAANDVWRPDIALYTASPDTNLFPSVMVNVVIFHNGTVLWIPPYSFKSMCSPQDDEVTTDTFRCTLEMGSWTYDIRRVTVHEREQDVMQGMGRETFKDTNEKWTLESMTARSEERMYSRYPERYSLVKFDLLFRKKARSGE
;
A
#
# COMPACT_ATOMS: atom_id res chain seq x y z
N MET A 1 -46.94 -15.13 -56.21
CA MET A 1 -46.31 -13.79 -56.15
C MET A 1 -46.34 -13.34 -54.71
N ALA A 2 -45.16 -13.24 -54.10
CA ALA A 2 -44.97 -12.82 -52.72
C ALA A 2 -45.11 -11.31 -52.60
N ALA A 3 -45.80 -10.83 -51.56
CA ALA A 3 -45.78 -9.43 -51.14
C ALA A 3 -45.11 -9.36 -49.76
N PHE A 4 -44.04 -8.57 -49.71
CA PHE A 4 -43.08 -8.45 -48.62
C PHE A 4 -43.68 -7.79 -47.37
N SER A 5 -43.43 -8.41 -46.21
CA SER A 5 -43.58 -7.81 -44.89
C SER A 5 -42.51 -6.74 -44.68
N PHE A 6 -42.91 -5.51 -44.35
CA PHE A 6 -42.01 -4.40 -44.09
C PHE A 6 -41.55 -4.42 -42.62
N SER A 7 -40.23 -4.50 -42.45
CA SER A 7 -39.40 -4.40 -41.26
C SER A 7 -40.00 -3.77 -40.00
N LEU A 8 -40.04 -4.57 -38.93
CA LEU A 8 -40.00 -4.13 -37.54
C LEU A 8 -38.54 -3.79 -37.17
N VAL A 9 -38.12 -2.55 -37.40
CA VAL A 9 -36.90 -2.01 -36.77
C VAL A 9 -37.34 -1.07 -35.66
N MET A 10 -37.32 -1.54 -34.42
CA MET A 10 -36.93 -0.78 -33.23
C MET A 10 -37.05 -1.64 -31.97
N CYS A 11 -36.12 -1.43 -31.04
CA CYS A 11 -36.05 -1.99 -29.68
C CYS A 11 -35.22 -3.25 -29.49
N LEU A 12 -33.91 -3.18 -29.77
CA LEU A 12 -32.91 -4.00 -29.06
C LEU A 12 -31.65 -3.20 -28.68
N VAL A 13 -31.78 -1.91 -28.34
CA VAL A 13 -30.65 -1.11 -27.77
C VAL A 13 -31.07 -0.29 -26.54
N ALA A 14 -32.09 -0.73 -25.80
CA ALA A 14 -32.51 -0.10 -24.54
C ALA A 14 -32.00 -0.82 -23.28
N GLY A 15 -31.26 -1.94 -23.42
CA GLY A 15 -30.82 -2.73 -22.25
C GLY A 15 -29.50 -2.28 -21.62
N THR A 16 -28.66 -1.51 -22.34
CA THR A 16 -27.29 -1.20 -21.90
C THR A 16 -27.11 0.22 -21.38
N VAL A 17 -28.02 1.14 -21.72
CA VAL A 17 -27.94 2.55 -21.28
C VAL A 17 -28.59 2.75 -19.90
N PHE A 18 -29.70 2.06 -19.61
CA PHE A 18 -30.41 2.22 -18.33
C PHE A 18 -29.64 1.67 -17.14
N SER A 19 -28.96 0.52 -17.27
CA SER A 19 -28.17 -0.05 -16.17
C SER A 19 -27.00 0.85 -15.76
N ASN A 20 -26.34 1.50 -16.73
CA ASN A 20 -25.22 2.40 -16.46
C ASN A 20 -25.67 3.71 -15.78
N VAL A 21 -26.85 4.24 -16.13
CA VAL A 21 -27.41 5.43 -15.50
C VAL A 21 -27.80 5.14 -14.04
N LEU A 22 -28.49 4.03 -13.79
CA LEU A 22 -28.86 3.59 -12.42
C LEU A 22 -27.65 3.32 -11.53
N TYR A 23 -26.59 2.72 -12.09
CA TYR A 23 -25.34 2.46 -11.37
C TYR A 23 -24.60 3.76 -11.01
N THR A 24 -24.53 4.72 -11.95
CA THR A 24 -23.82 6.00 -11.74
C THR A 24 -24.53 6.90 -10.74
N GLU A 25 -25.87 6.95 -10.77
CA GLU A 25 -26.66 7.68 -9.77
C GLU A 25 -26.48 7.09 -8.36
N ASN A 26 -26.46 5.76 -8.25
CA ASN A 26 -26.29 5.09 -6.95
C ASN A 26 -24.87 5.25 -6.37
N GLU A 27 -23.81 5.20 -7.20
CA GLU A 27 -22.46 5.47 -6.72
C GLU A 27 -22.34 6.90 -6.17
N SER A 28 -22.89 7.89 -6.88
CA SER A 28 -22.88 9.29 -6.46
C SER A 28 -23.59 9.49 -5.10
N ASP A 29 -24.75 8.85 -4.92
CA ASP A 29 -25.53 8.97 -3.69
C ASP A 29 -24.90 8.22 -2.52
N LEU A 30 -24.30 7.04 -2.76
CA LEU A 30 -23.50 6.34 -1.75
C LEU A 30 -22.31 7.20 -1.30
N ARG A 31 -21.60 7.83 -2.24
CA ARG A 31 -20.48 8.74 -1.92
C ARG A 31 -20.94 9.91 -1.06
N LYS A 32 -22.06 10.56 -1.40
CA LYS A 32 -22.60 11.65 -0.57
C LYS A 32 -22.92 11.15 0.85
N THR A 33 -23.58 10.00 0.95
CA THR A 33 -24.00 9.41 2.23
C THR A 33 -22.80 9.04 3.11
N LEU A 34 -21.79 8.38 2.56
CA LEU A 34 -20.59 7.99 3.31
C LEU A 34 -19.78 9.19 3.79
N PHE A 35 -19.72 10.27 2.99
CA PHE A 35 -18.84 11.41 3.26
C PHE A 35 -19.53 12.63 3.87
N GLU A 36 -20.85 12.62 4.09
CA GLU A 36 -21.61 13.75 4.64
C GLU A 36 -21.05 14.25 5.98
N ASN A 37 -20.67 13.33 6.87
CA ASN A 37 -20.12 13.62 8.20
C ASN A 37 -18.75 12.96 8.43
N TYR A 38 -18.06 12.60 7.35
CA TYR A 38 -16.76 11.96 7.43
C TYR A 38 -15.66 13.00 7.66
N ASP A 39 -14.99 12.92 8.81
CA ASP A 39 -13.81 13.74 9.09
C ASP A 39 -12.54 12.91 8.89
N LYS A 40 -11.82 13.19 7.80
CA LYS A 40 -10.55 12.54 7.46
C LYS A 40 -9.41 12.78 8.45
N LEU A 41 -9.56 13.73 9.37
CA LEU A 41 -8.58 14.00 10.44
C LEU A 41 -8.85 13.16 11.70
N VAL A 42 -10.02 12.53 11.79
CA VAL A 42 -10.42 11.72 12.93
C VAL A 42 -10.11 10.26 12.66
N ARG A 43 -9.50 9.59 13.64
CA ARG A 43 -9.20 8.16 13.56
C ARG A 43 -10.51 7.34 13.41
N PRO A 44 -10.63 6.46 12.40
CA PRO A 44 -11.91 5.87 12.00
C PRO A 44 -12.28 4.62 12.80
N VAL A 45 -12.56 4.83 14.08
CA VAL A 45 -13.01 3.78 15.03
C VAL A 45 -14.43 4.06 15.51
N ARG A 46 -15.12 3.02 16.02
CA ARG A 46 -16.45 3.19 16.63
C ARG A 46 -16.33 3.66 18.07
N ASP A 47 -15.45 3.01 18.82
CA ASP A 47 -15.17 3.33 20.21
C ASP A 47 -13.78 3.95 20.36
N MET A 48 -13.60 4.89 21.29
CA MET A 48 -12.32 5.58 21.48
C MET A 48 -11.18 4.64 21.93
N ASP A 49 -11.51 3.50 22.53
CA ASP A 49 -10.54 2.51 23.00
C ASP A 49 -10.19 1.47 21.92
N ASP A 50 -10.90 1.44 20.80
CA ASP A 50 -10.59 0.56 19.67
C ASP A 50 -9.25 0.93 19.03
N VAL A 51 -8.62 -0.04 18.38
CA VAL A 51 -7.33 0.15 17.68
C VAL A 51 -7.56 0.04 16.17
N VAL A 52 -6.93 0.93 15.39
CA VAL A 52 -6.86 0.74 13.94
C VAL A 52 -5.71 -0.21 13.63
N VAL A 53 -6.02 -1.36 13.04
CA VAL A 53 -5.01 -2.30 12.56
C VAL A 53 -4.68 -1.97 11.11
N ALA A 54 -3.43 -1.57 10.85
CA ALA A 54 -2.90 -1.29 9.54
C ALA A 54 -1.87 -2.36 9.14
N THR A 55 -1.98 -2.91 7.93
CA THR A 55 -0.93 -3.76 7.37
C THR A 55 -0.13 -3.01 6.33
N VAL A 56 1.19 -3.23 6.37
CA VAL A 56 2.19 -2.60 5.51
C VAL A 56 2.93 -3.68 4.74
N GLY A 57 3.00 -3.51 3.44
CA GLY A 57 3.86 -4.29 2.55
C GLY A 57 4.65 -3.37 1.63
N LEU A 58 5.76 -3.88 1.10
CA LEU A 58 6.52 -3.25 0.03
C LEU A 58 6.61 -4.24 -1.11
N SER A 59 6.17 -3.88 -2.32
CA SER A 59 6.38 -4.68 -3.52
C SER A 59 7.58 -4.10 -4.28
N PRO A 60 8.74 -4.76 -4.28
CA PRO A 60 9.91 -4.22 -4.98
C PRO A 60 9.70 -4.23 -6.49
N LEU A 61 10.05 -3.13 -7.16
CA LEU A 61 9.98 -3.00 -8.62
C LEU A 61 11.36 -3.16 -9.25
N ARG A 62 12.38 -2.46 -8.71
CA ARG A 62 13.77 -2.58 -9.15
C ARG A 62 14.74 -1.97 -8.15
N ILE A 63 15.98 -2.44 -8.21
CA ILE A 63 17.11 -1.83 -7.52
C ILE A 63 17.63 -0.66 -8.35
N ARG A 64 17.61 0.56 -7.77
CA ARG A 64 18.22 1.73 -8.39
C ARG A 64 19.70 1.80 -8.10
N ASP A 65 20.07 1.59 -6.83
CA ASP A 65 21.44 1.74 -6.37
C ASP A 65 21.66 0.98 -5.07
N VAL A 66 22.87 0.46 -4.88
CA VAL A 66 23.36 -0.13 -3.63
C VAL A 66 24.77 0.38 -3.43
N ASP A 67 24.92 1.28 -2.46
CA ASP A 67 26.20 1.84 -2.07
C ASP A 67 26.65 1.19 -0.76
N VAL A 68 27.55 0.22 -0.88
CA VAL A 68 28.11 -0.51 0.27
C VAL A 68 28.98 0.41 1.14
N LYS A 69 29.66 1.39 0.53
CA LYS A 69 30.58 2.28 1.24
C LYS A 69 29.80 3.26 2.10
N ASP A 70 28.78 3.88 1.53
CA ASP A 70 27.92 4.83 2.22
C ASP A 70 26.80 4.12 3.00
N LYS A 71 26.73 2.78 2.92
CA LYS A 71 25.72 1.92 3.53
C LYS A 71 24.30 2.38 3.17
N THR A 72 24.03 2.63 1.89
CA THR A 72 22.70 3.08 1.43
C THR A 72 22.14 2.25 0.29
N VAL A 73 20.80 2.17 0.23
CA VAL A 73 20.07 1.53 -0.88
C VAL A 73 19.06 2.49 -1.46
N LYS A 74 18.88 2.44 -2.78
CA LYS A 74 17.79 3.12 -3.49
C LYS A 74 16.92 2.09 -4.18
N LEU A 75 15.63 2.12 -3.88
CA LEU A 75 14.65 1.18 -4.42
C LEU A 75 13.47 1.94 -5.02
N ASP A 76 12.94 1.41 -6.12
CA ASP A 76 11.58 1.72 -6.55
C ASP A 76 10.67 0.61 -6.04
N THR A 77 9.60 0.98 -5.33
CA THR A 77 8.63 0.04 -4.77
C THR A 77 7.20 0.50 -5.03
N TRP A 78 6.24 -0.41 -4.89
CA TRP A 78 4.89 -0.05 -4.49
C TRP A 78 4.76 -0.22 -2.98
N LEU A 79 4.33 0.81 -2.28
CA LEU A 79 3.89 0.66 -0.90
C LEU A 79 2.49 0.05 -0.93
N VAL A 80 2.22 -0.95 -0.10
CA VAL A 80 0.90 -1.58 0.02
C VAL A 80 0.39 -1.33 1.42
N LEU A 81 -0.55 -0.40 1.57
CA LEU A 81 -1.21 -0.12 2.84
C LEU A 81 -2.64 -0.62 2.82
N ARG A 82 -3.03 -1.33 3.88
CA ARG A 82 -4.42 -1.76 4.10
C ARG A 82 -4.82 -1.49 5.54
N TRP A 83 -5.98 -0.87 5.75
CA TRP A 83 -6.53 -0.65 7.09
C TRP A 83 -8.05 -0.81 7.07
N GLN A 84 -8.65 -0.78 8.25
CA GLN A 84 -10.10 -0.76 8.40
C GLN A 84 -10.56 0.66 8.77
N ASP A 85 -11.57 1.14 8.07
CA ASP A 85 -12.30 2.36 8.39
C ASP A 85 -13.73 1.97 8.79
N ALA A 86 -14.09 2.25 10.04
CA ALA A 86 -15.41 1.88 10.56
C ALA A 86 -16.56 2.72 10.01
N SER A 87 -16.26 3.91 9.49
CA SER A 87 -17.22 4.88 8.97
C SER A 87 -17.52 4.65 7.48
N LEU A 88 -16.61 4.02 6.74
CA LEU A 88 -16.72 3.79 5.30
C LEU A 88 -17.26 2.38 4.98
N ARG A 89 -18.41 2.02 5.54
CA ARG A 89 -19.05 0.72 5.37
C ARG A 89 -20.45 0.85 4.77
N TRP A 90 -20.82 -0.09 3.92
CA TRP A 90 -22.18 -0.15 3.36
C TRP A 90 -22.57 -1.59 3.01
N VAL A 91 -23.86 -1.77 2.74
CA VAL A 91 -24.42 -3.06 2.32
C VAL A 91 -24.61 -3.04 0.79
N PRO A 92 -23.89 -3.87 0.01
CA PRO A 92 -23.99 -3.86 -1.44
C PRO A 92 -25.43 -4.03 -1.96
N SER A 93 -26.24 -4.90 -1.34
CA SER A 93 -27.63 -5.14 -1.75
C SER A 93 -28.54 -3.91 -1.64
N GLU A 94 -28.17 -2.94 -0.81
CA GLU A 94 -28.89 -1.66 -0.65
C GLU A 94 -28.37 -0.57 -1.60
N ASN A 95 -27.21 -0.80 -2.24
CA ASN A 95 -26.48 0.18 -3.04
C ASN A 95 -26.18 -0.37 -4.45
N ALA A 96 -27.19 -0.93 -5.11
CA ALA A 96 -27.10 -1.50 -6.48
C ALA A 96 -25.99 -2.54 -6.70
N GLY A 97 -25.59 -3.26 -5.65
CA GLY A 97 -24.51 -4.25 -5.73
C GLY A 97 -23.11 -3.65 -5.76
N LEU A 98 -22.94 -2.37 -5.43
CA LEU A 98 -21.62 -1.74 -5.31
C LEU A 98 -20.81 -2.42 -4.21
N GLU A 99 -19.68 -3.02 -4.56
CA GLU A 99 -18.78 -3.69 -3.59
C GLU A 99 -17.53 -2.87 -3.28
N GLU A 100 -17.17 -1.92 -4.15
CA GLU A 100 -15.99 -1.09 -4.00
C GLU A 100 -16.19 0.33 -4.55
N LEU A 101 -15.41 1.28 -4.02
CA LEU A 101 -15.35 2.68 -4.45
C LEU A 101 -13.91 3.14 -4.61
N SER A 102 -13.64 3.92 -5.67
CA SER A 102 -12.36 4.62 -5.83
C SER A 102 -12.47 6.07 -5.36
N ILE A 103 -11.67 6.43 -4.36
CA ILE A 103 -11.66 7.77 -3.73
C ILE A 103 -10.25 8.36 -3.79
N ALA A 104 -10.12 9.68 -3.93
CA ALA A 104 -8.82 10.31 -3.81
C ALA A 104 -8.25 10.08 -2.39
N ALA A 105 -6.98 9.69 -2.29
CA ALA A 105 -6.38 9.37 -0.98
C ALA A 105 -6.36 10.54 0.01
N ASN A 106 -6.50 11.77 -0.48
CA ASN A 106 -6.56 12.97 0.35
C ASN A 106 -7.95 13.23 0.98
N ASP A 107 -8.97 12.47 0.59
CA ASP A 107 -10.35 12.63 1.08
C ASP A 107 -10.72 11.59 2.15
N VAL A 108 -9.82 10.64 2.44
CA VAL A 108 -9.97 9.63 3.48
C VAL A 108 -8.94 9.82 4.59
N TRP A 109 -9.25 9.40 5.81
CA TRP A 109 -8.25 9.21 6.85
C TRP A 109 -7.25 8.16 6.42
N ARG A 110 -5.98 8.38 6.74
CA ARG A 110 -4.89 7.48 6.38
C ARG A 110 -3.88 7.40 7.53
N PRO A 111 -3.39 6.20 7.88
CA PRO A 111 -2.32 6.08 8.86
C PRO A 111 -1.03 6.73 8.32
N ASP A 112 -0.31 7.41 9.19
CA ASP A 112 0.94 8.11 8.91
C ASP A 112 2.15 7.17 8.94
N ILE A 113 2.14 6.17 8.05
CA ILE A 113 3.22 5.19 7.94
C ILE A 113 4.43 5.82 7.25
N ALA A 114 5.50 6.03 8.01
CA ALA A 114 6.75 6.65 7.58
C ALA A 114 7.88 5.62 7.48
N LEU A 115 8.83 5.85 6.57
CA LEU A 115 10.11 5.14 6.51
C LEU A 115 11.13 5.80 7.46
N TYR A 116 11.37 5.21 8.62
CA TYR A 116 12.27 5.77 9.65
C TYR A 116 13.73 5.75 9.23
N THR A 117 14.11 4.79 8.39
CA THR A 117 15.49 4.63 7.89
C THR A 117 15.75 5.45 6.62
N ALA A 118 14.84 6.33 6.21
CA ALA A 118 15.03 7.18 5.05
C ALA A 118 16.30 8.04 5.20
N SER A 119 17.02 8.23 4.09
CA SER A 119 18.12 9.19 4.05
C SER A 119 17.58 10.63 4.16
N PRO A 120 18.38 11.60 4.63
CA PRO A 120 17.93 13.00 4.82
C PRO A 120 17.37 13.68 3.55
N ASP A 121 17.78 13.22 2.37
CA ASP A 121 17.33 13.68 1.05
C ASP A 121 16.08 12.95 0.54
N THR A 122 15.48 12.06 1.34
CA THR A 122 14.33 11.24 0.98
C THR A 122 13.09 11.62 1.80
N ASN A 123 11.95 11.73 1.13
CA ASN A 123 10.68 11.91 1.80
C ASN A 123 10.31 10.67 2.61
N LEU A 124 9.95 10.87 3.88
CA LEU A 124 9.50 9.81 4.80
C LEU A 124 8.21 9.11 4.34
N PHE A 125 7.40 9.82 3.55
CA PHE A 125 6.10 9.38 3.04
C PHE A 125 6.10 9.36 1.50
N PRO A 126 5.28 8.50 0.87
CA PRO A 126 5.07 8.55 -0.58
C PRO A 126 4.53 9.92 -1.01
N SER A 127 5.14 10.50 -2.05
CA SER A 127 4.72 11.81 -2.57
C SER A 127 3.61 11.72 -3.62
N VAL A 128 3.45 10.56 -4.27
CA VAL A 128 2.41 10.34 -5.28
C VAL A 128 1.13 9.90 -4.60
N MET A 129 0.08 10.71 -4.71
CA MET A 129 -1.23 10.46 -4.12
C MET A 129 -2.17 9.84 -5.15
N VAL A 130 -2.02 8.54 -5.42
CA VAL A 130 -3.01 7.76 -6.19
C VAL A 130 -4.28 7.56 -5.37
N ASN A 131 -5.39 7.23 -6.03
CA ASN A 131 -6.63 6.89 -5.37
C ASN A 131 -6.48 5.68 -4.43
N VAL A 132 -7.34 5.62 -3.42
CA VAL A 132 -7.61 4.42 -2.62
C VAL A 132 -8.75 3.63 -3.24
N VAL A 133 -8.79 2.33 -2.94
CA VAL A 133 -9.96 1.49 -3.13
C VAL A 133 -10.55 1.19 -1.76
N ILE A 134 -11.82 1.51 -1.58
CA ILE A 134 -12.57 1.19 -0.37
C ILE A 134 -13.50 0.04 -0.72
N PHE A 135 -13.49 -1.02 0.09
CA PHE A 135 -14.41 -2.15 -0.04
C PHE A 135 -15.61 -1.96 0.90
N HIS A 136 -16.76 -2.53 0.55
CA HIS A 136 -18.01 -2.38 1.29
C HIS A 136 -17.94 -2.73 2.78
N ASN A 137 -16.99 -3.60 3.16
CA ASN A 137 -16.75 -4.01 4.54
C ASN A 137 -15.91 -3.00 5.36
N GLY A 138 -15.52 -1.87 4.78
CA GLY A 138 -14.69 -0.84 5.41
C GLY A 138 -13.20 -1.00 5.21
N THR A 139 -12.76 -2.05 4.49
CA THR A 139 -11.35 -2.19 4.16
C THR A 139 -10.96 -1.08 3.20
N VAL A 140 -9.89 -0.36 3.51
CA VAL A 140 -9.27 0.60 2.58
C VAL A 140 -7.93 0.04 2.12
N LEU A 141 -7.69 0.08 0.82
CA LEU A 141 -6.44 -0.32 0.18
C LEU A 141 -5.83 0.87 -0.55
N TRP A 142 -4.57 1.16 -0.26
CA TRP A 142 -3.80 2.22 -0.91
C TRP A 142 -2.45 1.68 -1.39
N ILE A 143 -2.19 1.80 -2.70
CA ILE A 143 -0.98 1.27 -3.34
C ILE A 143 -0.24 2.37 -4.12
N PRO A 144 0.39 3.35 -3.46
CA PRO A 144 1.16 4.38 -4.16
C PRO A 144 2.54 3.86 -4.59
N PRO A 145 3.11 4.38 -5.69
CA PRO A 145 4.52 4.21 -5.97
C PRO A 145 5.35 4.97 -4.92
N TYR A 146 6.38 4.30 -4.41
CA TYR A 146 7.30 4.87 -3.44
C TYR A 146 8.75 4.53 -3.80
N SER A 147 9.46 5.55 -4.30
CA SER A 147 10.90 5.51 -4.56
C SER A 147 11.62 6.24 -3.43
N PHE A 148 12.59 5.57 -2.81
CA PHE A 148 13.27 6.10 -1.63
C PHE A 148 14.76 5.73 -1.61
N LYS A 149 15.56 6.54 -0.94
CA LYS A 149 16.91 6.19 -0.48
C LYS A 149 16.86 5.90 1.01
N SER A 150 17.36 4.75 1.45
CA SER A 150 17.43 4.37 2.87
C SER A 150 18.88 4.25 3.32
N MET A 151 19.16 4.70 4.54
CA MET A 151 20.39 4.38 5.25
C MET A 151 20.23 3.00 5.88
N CYS A 152 21.20 2.14 5.64
CA CYS A 152 21.28 0.80 6.19
C CYS A 152 22.29 0.82 7.33
N SER A 153 21.96 0.16 8.44
CA SER A 153 22.91 -0.08 9.53
C SER A 153 23.21 -1.58 9.63
N PRO A 154 23.90 -2.18 8.62
CA PRO A 154 24.32 -3.57 8.72
C PRO A 154 25.26 -3.74 9.92
N GLN A 155 25.12 -4.83 10.67
CA GLN A 155 26.13 -5.19 11.65
C GLN A 155 27.40 -5.66 10.92
N ASP A 156 28.58 -5.39 11.50
CA ASP A 156 29.86 -5.59 10.80
C ASP A 156 30.15 -7.07 10.47
N ASP A 157 29.51 -8.02 11.17
CA ASP A 157 29.55 -9.47 10.92
C ASP A 157 28.56 -9.95 9.86
N GLU A 158 27.65 -9.09 9.41
CA GLU A 158 26.56 -9.42 8.49
C GLU A 158 26.88 -9.11 7.01
N VAL A 159 28.03 -8.49 6.73
CA VAL A 159 28.47 -8.10 5.38
C VAL A 159 29.63 -8.99 4.94
N THR A 160 29.41 -9.83 3.93
CA THR A 160 30.50 -10.54 3.23
C THR A 160 30.94 -9.77 1.99
N THR A 161 32.08 -10.13 1.40
CA THR A 161 32.61 -9.47 0.18
C THR A 161 31.61 -9.40 -0.98
N ASP A 162 30.65 -10.34 -1.04
CA ASP A 162 29.69 -10.48 -2.14
C ASP A 162 28.24 -10.21 -1.73
N THR A 163 27.97 -9.89 -0.46
CA THR A 163 26.60 -9.65 0.02
C THR A 163 26.49 -8.32 0.74
N PHE A 164 25.30 -7.73 0.69
CA PHE A 164 24.99 -6.51 1.43
C PHE A 164 23.60 -6.67 2.05
N ARG A 165 23.52 -6.47 3.37
CA ARG A 165 22.26 -6.52 4.12
C ARG A 165 21.77 -5.12 4.42
N CYS A 166 20.47 -4.92 4.34
CA CYS A 166 19.83 -3.67 4.70
C CYS A 166 18.51 -3.95 5.41
N THR A 167 18.29 -3.28 6.53
CA THR A 167 17.00 -3.29 7.22
C THR A 167 16.32 -1.94 7.03
N LEU A 168 15.11 -1.97 6.46
CA LEU A 168 14.21 -0.82 6.41
C LEU A 168 13.26 -0.88 7.61
N GLU A 169 12.95 0.26 8.20
CA GLU A 169 11.99 0.33 9.29
C GLU A 169 10.84 1.26 8.92
N MET A 170 9.61 0.75 8.96
CA MET A 170 8.40 1.52 8.68
C MET A 170 7.40 1.43 9.82
N GLY A 171 6.79 2.54 10.21
CA GLY A 171 5.80 2.57 11.29
C GLY A 171 5.01 3.86 11.33
N SER A 172 4.02 3.93 12.22
CA SER A 172 3.25 5.17 12.43
C SER A 172 4.10 6.23 13.13
N TRP A 173 4.14 7.43 12.55
CA TRP A 173 4.93 8.53 13.09
C TRP A 173 4.36 9.11 14.39
N THR A 174 3.04 9.26 14.49
CA THR A 174 2.38 9.96 15.61
C THR A 174 1.59 9.05 16.54
N TYR A 175 1.21 7.84 16.12
CA TYR A 175 0.36 6.95 16.91
C TYR A 175 1.17 5.86 17.62
N ASP A 176 0.89 5.69 18.92
CA ASP A 176 1.31 4.52 19.68
C ASP A 176 0.42 3.29 19.37
N ILE A 177 0.88 2.10 19.79
CA ILE A 177 0.23 0.81 19.50
C ILE A 177 -1.22 0.71 19.99
N ARG A 178 -1.64 1.50 20.99
CA ARG A 178 -3.03 1.50 21.48
C ARG A 178 -3.95 2.30 20.56
N ARG A 179 -3.39 3.06 19.61
CA ARG A 179 -4.16 3.86 18.66
C ARG A 179 -4.14 3.28 17.26
N VAL A 180 -2.93 2.99 16.77
CA VAL A 180 -2.68 2.36 15.48
C VAL A 180 -1.64 1.27 15.66
N THR A 181 -2.01 0.04 15.38
CA THR A 181 -1.07 -1.09 15.33
C THR A 181 -0.72 -1.37 13.88
N VAL A 182 0.58 -1.46 13.62
CA VAL A 182 1.16 -1.71 12.31
C VAL A 182 1.71 -3.12 12.25
N HIS A 183 1.29 -3.89 11.25
CA HIS A 183 1.77 -5.26 11.00
C HIS A 183 2.29 -5.45 9.59
N GLU A 184 3.18 -6.42 9.38
CA GLU A 184 3.55 -6.83 8.03
C GLU A 184 2.34 -7.44 7.31
N ARG A 185 2.24 -7.18 6.01
CA ARG A 185 1.25 -7.83 5.16
C ARG A 185 1.57 -9.32 4.94
N GLU A 186 2.84 -9.62 4.72
CA GLU A 186 3.37 -10.94 4.43
C GLU A 186 4.81 -11.05 4.91
N GLN A 187 5.25 -12.24 5.32
CA GLN A 187 6.59 -12.44 5.86
C GLN A 187 7.65 -12.57 4.76
N ASP A 188 7.36 -13.30 3.68
CA ASP A 188 8.24 -13.40 2.52
C ASP A 188 7.71 -12.50 1.41
N VAL A 189 8.33 -11.34 1.25
CA VAL A 189 7.94 -10.31 0.29
C VAL A 189 8.28 -10.73 -1.15
N MET A 190 9.23 -11.64 -1.33
CA MET A 190 9.61 -12.15 -2.65
C MET A 190 8.71 -13.31 -3.12
N GLN A 191 7.53 -13.45 -2.52
CA GLN A 191 6.43 -14.29 -3.01
C GLN A 191 5.28 -13.42 -3.54
N GLY A 192 4.39 -14.03 -4.33
CA GLY A 192 3.22 -13.36 -4.90
C GLY A 192 3.58 -12.06 -5.63
N MET A 193 2.96 -10.96 -5.19
CA MET A 193 3.06 -9.64 -5.83
C MET A 193 4.51 -9.13 -5.92
N GLY A 194 5.32 -9.31 -4.88
CA GLY A 194 6.71 -8.83 -4.91
C GLY A 194 7.57 -9.56 -5.94
N ARG A 195 7.34 -10.86 -6.16
CA ARG A 195 8.00 -11.64 -7.23
C ARG A 195 7.54 -11.21 -8.62
N GLU A 196 6.23 -11.00 -8.79
CA GLU A 196 5.63 -10.64 -10.08
C GLU A 196 6.06 -9.24 -10.54
N THR A 197 6.20 -8.30 -9.60
CA THR A 197 6.54 -6.91 -9.92
C THR A 197 8.03 -6.66 -10.07
N PHE A 198 8.88 -7.48 -9.44
CA PHE A 198 10.31 -7.23 -9.40
C PHE A 198 10.99 -7.51 -10.73
N LYS A 199 11.73 -6.51 -11.21
CA LYS A 199 12.57 -6.60 -12.41
C LYS A 199 14.03 -6.50 -11.99
N ASP A 200 14.77 -7.61 -12.13
CA ASP A 200 16.19 -7.69 -11.80
C ASP A 200 17.07 -7.04 -12.88
N THR A 201 16.98 -5.71 -13.01
CA THR A 201 17.65 -4.93 -14.06
C THR A 201 18.97 -4.30 -13.64
N ASN A 202 19.34 -4.36 -12.35
CA ASN A 202 20.59 -3.74 -11.89
C ASN A 202 21.80 -4.57 -12.36
N GLU A 203 22.85 -3.92 -12.86
CA GLU A 203 24.00 -4.60 -13.46
C GLU A 203 24.89 -5.30 -12.42
N LYS A 204 24.94 -4.79 -11.19
CA LYS A 204 25.89 -5.22 -10.16
C LYS A 204 25.26 -6.07 -9.07
N TRP A 205 23.98 -5.84 -8.77
CA TRP A 205 23.30 -6.44 -7.63
C TRP A 205 22.00 -7.11 -8.04
N THR A 206 21.67 -8.20 -7.36
CA THR A 206 20.34 -8.80 -7.36
C THR A 206 19.77 -8.78 -5.95
N LEU A 207 18.45 -8.68 -5.82
CA LEU A 207 17.76 -8.79 -4.53
C LEU A 207 17.49 -10.28 -4.31
N GLU A 208 18.28 -10.91 -3.45
CA GLU A 208 18.21 -12.34 -3.18
C GLU A 208 17.01 -12.68 -2.29
N SER A 209 16.77 -11.88 -1.26
CA SER A 209 15.59 -12.03 -0.40
C SER A 209 15.14 -10.70 0.19
N MET A 210 13.86 -10.64 0.54
CA MET A 210 13.26 -9.56 1.31
C MET A 210 12.21 -10.17 2.23
N THR A 211 12.43 -10.05 3.54
CA THR A 211 11.53 -10.60 4.56
C THR A 211 11.00 -9.49 5.45
N ALA A 212 9.73 -9.55 5.85
CA ALA A 212 9.12 -8.58 6.74
C ALA A 212 8.74 -9.18 8.10
N ARG A 213 8.86 -8.38 9.16
CA ARG A 213 8.47 -8.77 10.53
C ARG A 213 8.00 -7.57 11.34
N SER A 214 6.89 -7.76 12.06
CA SER A 214 6.43 -6.81 13.08
C SER A 214 7.37 -6.77 14.28
N GLU A 215 7.57 -5.59 14.83
CA GLU A 215 8.33 -5.35 16.05
C GLU A 215 7.64 -4.25 16.88
N GLU A 216 7.74 -4.35 18.20
CA GLU A 216 7.38 -3.26 19.11
C GLU A 216 8.64 -2.55 19.59
N ARG A 217 8.60 -1.22 19.62
CA ARG A 217 9.70 -0.40 20.12
C ARG A 217 9.23 0.59 21.16
N MET A 218 10.00 0.69 22.23
CA MET A 218 9.96 1.82 23.16
C MET A 218 11.05 2.80 22.78
N TYR A 219 10.71 4.08 22.67
CA TYR A 219 11.69 5.13 22.45
C TYR A 219 12.09 5.74 23.78
N SER A 220 13.39 6.02 23.93
CA SER A 220 13.89 6.72 25.11
C SER A 220 13.16 8.06 25.27
N ARG A 221 12.63 8.31 26.48
CA ARG A 221 11.80 9.48 26.87
C ARG A 221 10.30 9.37 26.62
N TYR A 222 9.80 8.30 26.02
CA TYR A 222 8.37 8.04 25.86
C TYR A 222 7.98 6.73 26.55
N PRO A 223 6.98 6.72 27.44
CA PRO A 223 6.53 5.50 28.10
C PRO A 223 5.74 4.57 27.16
N GLU A 224 5.24 5.07 26.03
CA GLU A 224 4.44 4.32 25.08
C GLU A 224 5.27 3.37 24.21
N ARG A 225 4.62 2.28 23.77
CA ARG A 225 5.15 1.38 22.74
C ARG A 225 4.61 1.75 21.37
N TYR A 226 5.46 1.64 20.37
CA TYR A 226 5.14 1.86 18.97
C TYR A 226 5.33 0.56 18.22
N SER A 227 4.36 0.20 17.39
CA SER A 227 4.48 -0.92 16.45
C SER A 227 5.13 -0.46 15.15
N LEU A 228 6.07 -1.25 14.62
CA LEU A 228 6.73 -1.01 13.34
C LEU A 228 6.97 -2.33 12.61
N VAL A 229 7.20 -2.25 11.31
CA VAL A 229 7.58 -3.37 10.45
C VAL A 229 9.01 -3.17 10.00
N LYS A 230 9.84 -4.18 10.21
CA LYS A 230 11.18 -4.27 9.64
C LYS A 230 11.13 -5.08 8.35
N PHE A 231 11.73 -4.54 7.29
CA PHE A 231 12.01 -5.27 6.07
C PHE A 231 13.51 -5.55 6.01
N ASP A 232 13.89 -6.81 6.09
CA ASP A 232 15.28 -7.28 6.02
C ASP A 232 15.56 -7.73 4.58
N LEU A 233 16.45 -7.00 3.90
CA LEU A 233 16.84 -7.22 2.51
C LEU A 233 18.24 -7.81 2.44
N LEU A 234 18.41 -8.82 1.58
CA LEU A 234 19.70 -9.39 1.24
C LEU A 234 19.99 -9.13 -0.24
N PHE A 235 21.01 -8.34 -0.51
CA PHE A 235 21.53 -8.11 -1.85
C PHE A 235 22.74 -8.98 -2.09
N ARG A 236 22.82 -9.55 -3.30
CA ARG A 236 23.97 -10.34 -3.74
C ARG A 236 24.60 -9.71 -4.98
N LYS A 237 25.93 -9.62 -4.97
CA LYS A 237 26.69 -9.14 -6.12
C LYS A 237 26.59 -10.15 -7.25
N LYS A 238 26.27 -9.69 -8.46
CA LYS A 238 26.25 -10.51 -9.67
C LYS A 238 27.71 -10.86 -10.04
N ALA A 239 27.94 -12.12 -10.42
CA ALA A 239 29.22 -12.51 -10.98
C ALA A 239 29.51 -11.66 -12.22
N ARG A 240 30.77 -11.23 -12.40
CA ARG A 240 31.17 -10.58 -13.64
C ARG A 240 30.94 -11.58 -14.78
N SER A 241 30.14 -11.20 -15.77
CA SER A 241 30.03 -11.95 -17.01
C SER A 241 31.34 -11.82 -17.78
N GLY A 242 32.25 -12.79 -17.60
CA GLY A 242 33.46 -12.98 -18.41
C GLY A 242 34.59 -11.99 -18.16
N GLU A 243 35.58 -12.42 -17.35
CA GLU A 243 37.01 -12.27 -17.68
C GLU A 243 37.56 -13.68 -17.94
#